data_AF-A0A954VDM1-F1
#
_entry.id   AF-A0A954VDM1-F1
#
_cell.length_a   1.000
_cell.length_b   1.000
_cell.length_c   1.000
_cell.angle_alpha   90.00
_cell.angle_beta   90.00
_cell.angle_gamma   90.00
#
_symmetry.space_group_name_H-M   'P 1'
#
loop_
_entity.id
_entity.type
_entity.pdbx_description
1 polymer ?
#
loop_
_entity_poly.entity_id
_entity_poly.type
_entity_poly.pdbx_seq_one_letter_code
_entity_poly.pdbx_strand_id
1 'polypeptide(L)'
;MTIPSCLCRPVVCLLAAASVWALMLTWAAPSNAAVTLTSDPEYPAFPDVFTLDPELFAPAQRGLANTRALRQTFQSDSTFTVGEIIIGIASQGNPGGININVYEVDDVLAETWTPGNLVKNIVVPEGDPIPTSTARLGFTLSESDLFELPARNTDATGYGIEFSVVDQTSTIGLLRHSNSGEDGYLNGVFYTESGGQSSPTRDLGIALIGTNALVPLDGDVNGDRAVTMADFDIINNNFRNSVTSRSQGDLTGDRFVNFDDFRQWKSNFAGAVPAASSVPEPASAVLVVLGILLWGCHGRRSR
;
A
#
# COMPACT_ATOMS: atom_id res chain seq x y z
N MET A 1 -55.18 99.56 -17.92
CA MET A 1 -56.47 99.04 -18.42
C MET A 1 -56.17 97.78 -19.21
N THR A 2 -56.87 96.68 -18.90
CA THR A 2 -56.93 95.34 -19.56
C THR A 2 -55.73 94.36 -19.48
N ILE A 3 -55.99 93.29 -18.70
CA ILE A 3 -55.51 91.87 -18.58
C ILE A 3 -55.65 91.10 -19.95
N PRO A 4 -55.17 89.84 -20.28
CA PRO A 4 -54.65 88.70 -19.45
C PRO A 4 -53.45 87.81 -19.94
N SER A 5 -52.91 87.04 -18.96
CA SER A 5 -52.47 85.60 -18.84
C SER A 5 -51.93 84.70 -19.97
N CYS A 6 -50.87 83.90 -19.65
CA CYS A 6 -50.75 82.40 -19.68
C CYS A 6 -49.25 81.96 -19.68
N LEU A 7 -48.70 81.26 -18.67
CA LEU A 7 -48.63 79.78 -18.46
C LEU A 7 -48.03 78.96 -19.64
N CYS A 8 -46.84 78.36 -19.48
CA CYS A 8 -46.63 76.92 -19.19
C CYS A 8 -45.27 76.32 -19.70
N ARG A 9 -44.45 75.88 -18.73
CA ARG A 9 -43.47 74.75 -18.61
C ARG A 9 -42.35 74.40 -19.64
N PRO A 10 -41.20 73.88 -19.15
CA PRO A 10 -39.99 73.59 -19.93
C PRO A 10 -39.79 72.11 -20.29
N VAL A 11 -38.87 71.91 -21.24
CA VAL A 11 -38.40 70.68 -21.90
C VAL A 11 -37.80 69.66 -20.91
N VAL A 12 -38.22 68.40 -21.03
CA VAL A 12 -37.64 67.24 -20.35
C VAL A 12 -36.44 66.73 -21.15
N CYS A 13 -35.27 66.71 -20.51
CA CYS A 13 -34.01 66.19 -21.04
C CYS A 13 -33.85 64.72 -20.62
N LEU A 14 -33.70 63.80 -21.58
CA LEU A 14 -33.55 62.36 -21.35
C LEU A 14 -32.10 62.05 -20.92
N LEU A 15 -31.91 61.53 -19.71
CA LEU A 15 -30.64 60.98 -19.21
C LEU A 15 -30.57 59.48 -19.53
N ALA A 16 -29.58 59.07 -20.34
CA ALA A 16 -29.25 57.67 -20.55
C ALA A 16 -28.30 57.19 -19.43
N ALA A 17 -28.77 56.29 -18.58
CA ALA A 17 -27.96 55.62 -17.57
C ALA A 17 -27.32 54.36 -18.18
N ALA A 18 -25.99 54.35 -18.30
CA ALA A 18 -25.24 53.16 -18.69
C ALA A 18 -24.87 52.36 -17.42
N SER A 19 -25.50 51.21 -17.24
CA SER A 19 -25.22 50.25 -16.17
C SER A 19 -24.05 49.35 -16.55
N VAL A 20 -22.89 49.57 -15.92
CA VAL A 20 -21.72 48.68 -16.02
C VAL A 20 -21.94 47.51 -15.06
N TRP A 21 -22.34 46.36 -15.60
CA TRP A 21 -22.35 45.11 -14.87
C TRP A 21 -20.92 44.60 -14.74
N ALA A 22 -20.30 44.79 -13.58
CA ALA A 22 -19.05 44.15 -13.24
C ALA A 22 -19.32 42.65 -13.01
N LEU A 23 -18.99 41.83 -14.00
CA LEU A 23 -18.95 40.38 -13.87
C LEU A 23 -17.78 40.04 -12.93
N MET A 24 -18.04 39.94 -11.62
CA MET A 24 -17.07 39.35 -10.70
C MET A 24 -16.98 37.86 -11.04
N LEU A 25 -16.00 37.51 -11.87
CA LEU A 25 -15.54 36.14 -12.01
C LEU A 25 -14.95 35.76 -10.65
N THR A 26 -15.74 35.15 -9.79
CA THR A 26 -15.22 34.45 -8.62
C THR A 26 -14.31 33.37 -9.17
N TRP A 27 -13.00 33.60 -9.10
CA TRP A 27 -12.03 32.53 -9.22
C TRP A 27 -12.32 31.62 -8.02
N ALA A 28 -13.08 30.55 -8.25
CA ALA A 28 -13.05 29.44 -7.32
C ALA A 28 -11.59 29.02 -7.30
N ALA A 29 -10.92 29.20 -6.15
CA ALA A 29 -9.65 28.54 -5.94
C ALA A 29 -9.87 27.06 -6.30
N PRO A 30 -8.96 26.42 -7.06
CA PRO A 30 -9.07 24.99 -7.24
C PRO A 30 -9.21 24.37 -5.85
N SER A 31 -10.33 23.68 -5.59
CA SER A 31 -10.40 22.81 -4.43
C SER A 31 -9.26 21.83 -4.62
N ASN A 32 -8.20 21.97 -3.82
CA ASN A 32 -7.14 20.98 -3.83
C ASN A 32 -7.81 19.65 -3.53
N ALA A 33 -7.58 18.66 -4.38
CA ALA A 33 -7.79 17.28 -4.00
C ALA A 33 -7.11 17.07 -2.65
N ALA A 34 -7.84 16.45 -1.70
CA ALA A 34 -7.35 16.30 -0.35
C ALA A 34 -6.68 14.93 -0.24
N VAL A 35 -5.36 14.94 -0.05
CA VAL A 35 -4.65 13.80 0.51
C VAL A 35 -5.13 13.63 1.94
N THR A 36 -5.81 12.51 2.23
CA THR A 36 -6.27 12.21 3.58
C THR A 36 -5.26 11.30 4.27
N LEU A 37 -4.81 11.71 5.46
CA LEU A 37 -3.82 10.97 6.22
C LEU A 37 -4.46 10.06 7.27
N THR A 38 -3.98 8.81 7.34
CA THR A 38 -4.41 7.83 8.33
C THR A 38 -3.21 7.35 9.14
N SER A 39 -3.37 7.29 10.47
CA SER A 39 -2.32 6.79 11.36
C SER A 39 -2.32 5.26 11.41
N ASP A 40 -1.13 4.68 11.28
CA ASP A 40 -0.85 3.25 11.46
C ASP A 40 -1.77 2.27 10.69
N PRO A 41 -2.18 2.55 9.43
CA PRO A 41 -2.97 1.58 8.66
C PRO A 41 -2.16 0.28 8.50
N GLU A 42 -2.85 -0.86 8.50
CA GLU A 42 -2.21 -2.12 8.16
C GLU A 42 -1.82 -2.12 6.68
N TYR A 43 -0.69 -2.75 6.37
CA TYR A 43 -0.41 -3.05 4.97
C TYR A 43 -1.52 -3.98 4.46
N PRO A 44 -2.08 -3.70 3.27
CA PRO A 44 -3.06 -4.60 2.68
C PRO A 44 -2.43 -5.97 2.45
N ALA A 45 -3.26 -7.00 2.37
CA ALA A 45 -2.77 -8.33 2.06
C ALA A 45 -2.16 -8.42 0.64
N PHE A 46 -2.73 -7.68 -0.31
CA PHE A 46 -2.36 -7.69 -1.73
C PHE A 46 -2.23 -6.26 -2.27
N PRO A 47 -1.17 -5.54 -1.86
CA PRO A 47 -0.82 -4.28 -2.48
C PRO A 47 -0.33 -4.49 -3.92
N ASP A 48 -0.59 -3.54 -4.81
CA ASP A 48 -0.12 -3.60 -6.19
C ASP A 48 1.41 -3.42 -6.29
N VAL A 49 2.00 -2.69 -5.34
CA VAL A 49 3.45 -2.63 -5.11
C VAL A 49 3.70 -2.72 -3.62
N PHE A 50 4.62 -3.58 -3.20
CA PHE A 50 5.08 -3.64 -1.82
C PHE A 50 6.54 -4.02 -1.73
N THR A 51 7.28 -3.24 -0.96
CA THR A 51 8.70 -3.50 -0.72
C THR A 51 8.86 -4.54 0.39
N LEU A 52 8.60 -4.15 1.63
CA LEU A 52 8.50 -5.05 2.78
C LEU A 52 7.81 -4.36 3.96
N ASP A 53 7.55 -5.10 5.03
CA ASP A 53 7.21 -4.53 6.34
C ASP A 53 8.46 -4.52 7.25
N PRO A 54 9.08 -3.35 7.53
CA PRO A 54 10.30 -3.28 8.32
C PRO A 54 10.16 -3.87 9.72
N GLU A 55 8.95 -3.87 10.29
CA GLU A 55 8.69 -4.41 11.64
C GLU A 55 8.96 -5.92 11.74
N LEU A 56 8.95 -6.61 10.60
CA LEU A 56 9.25 -8.04 10.50
C LEU A 56 10.73 -8.32 10.20
N PHE A 57 11.50 -7.30 9.82
CA PHE A 57 12.87 -7.42 9.31
C PHE A 57 13.87 -6.59 10.13
N ALA A 58 13.81 -6.72 11.46
CA ALA A 58 14.63 -5.99 12.42
C ALA A 58 14.61 -4.46 12.15
N PRO A 59 13.51 -3.77 12.52
CA PRO A 59 13.27 -2.40 12.10
C PRO A 59 14.37 -1.45 12.59
N ALA A 60 14.89 -0.65 11.67
CA ALA A 60 15.71 0.52 11.95
C ALA A 60 15.04 1.76 11.38
N GLN A 61 15.61 2.93 11.65
CA GLN A 61 14.92 4.18 11.38
C GLN A 61 15.86 5.31 10.97
N ARG A 62 15.33 6.21 10.15
CA ARG A 62 16.05 7.36 9.62
C ARG A 62 15.13 8.57 9.55
N GLY A 63 15.59 9.71 10.08
CA GLY A 63 14.72 10.88 10.20
C GLY A 63 14.39 11.52 8.85
N LEU A 64 13.09 11.67 8.57
CA LEU A 64 12.54 12.55 7.55
C LEU A 64 12.49 13.96 8.14
N ALA A 65 13.54 14.73 7.90
CA ALA A 65 13.80 15.98 8.60
C ALA A 65 14.61 16.95 7.77
N ASN A 66 14.37 18.24 7.98
CA ASN A 66 15.08 19.34 7.34
C ASN A 66 15.10 19.16 5.80
N THR A 67 16.27 19.28 5.19
CA THR A 67 16.51 19.09 3.75
C THR A 67 16.70 17.63 3.32
N ARG A 68 16.46 16.65 4.20
CA ARG A 68 16.67 15.24 3.84
C ARG A 68 15.61 14.77 2.86
N ALA A 69 16.08 14.10 1.81
CA ALA A 69 15.27 13.37 0.86
C ALA A 69 15.63 11.88 0.94
N LEU A 70 14.67 11.05 1.34
CA LEU A 70 14.85 9.60 1.50
C LEU A 70 14.13 8.90 0.37
N ARG A 71 14.75 7.90 -0.26
CA ARG A 71 14.19 7.26 -1.45
C ARG A 71 14.18 5.75 -1.34
N GLN A 72 13.26 5.14 -2.06
CA GLN A 72 13.24 3.72 -2.32
C GLN A 72 12.93 3.51 -3.81
N THR A 73 13.73 2.72 -4.49
CA THR A 73 13.37 2.20 -5.83
C THR A 73 12.52 0.95 -5.71
N PHE A 74 11.70 0.71 -6.73
CA PHE A 74 10.84 -0.46 -6.82
C PHE A 74 10.41 -0.70 -8.27
N GLN A 75 9.94 -1.90 -8.56
CA GLN A 75 9.31 -2.25 -9.83
C GLN A 75 7.79 -2.35 -9.68
N SER A 76 7.07 -2.10 -10.77
CA SER A 76 5.63 -2.30 -10.86
C SER A 76 5.33 -3.39 -11.87
N ASP A 77 4.69 -4.48 -11.43
CA ASP A 77 4.41 -5.63 -12.30
C ASP A 77 3.16 -5.46 -13.15
N SER A 78 2.31 -4.50 -12.80
CA SER A 78 1.05 -4.24 -13.49
C SER A 78 0.78 -2.75 -13.62
N THR A 79 -0.14 -2.40 -14.51
CA THR A 79 -0.63 -1.04 -14.65
C THR A 79 -1.84 -0.84 -13.75
N PHE A 80 -1.81 0.16 -12.87
CA PHE A 80 -2.91 0.48 -11.97
C PHE A 80 -2.95 1.98 -11.62
N THR A 81 -4.13 2.48 -11.23
CA THR A 81 -4.27 3.85 -10.71
C THR A 81 -4.04 3.86 -9.21
N VAL A 82 -2.96 4.49 -8.73
CA VAL A 82 -2.64 4.59 -7.30
C VAL A 82 -3.70 5.44 -6.60
N GLY A 83 -4.36 4.84 -5.61
CA GLY A 83 -5.38 5.46 -4.76
C GLY A 83 -4.95 5.60 -3.30
N GLU A 84 -4.00 4.80 -2.84
CA GLU A 84 -3.43 4.93 -1.49
C GLU A 84 -1.94 4.59 -1.48
N ILE A 85 -1.18 5.31 -0.65
CA ILE A 85 0.22 5.05 -0.38
C ILE A 85 0.36 4.83 1.12
N ILE A 86 0.92 3.71 1.56
CA ILE A 86 1.28 3.48 2.96
C ILE A 86 2.80 3.47 3.06
N ILE A 87 3.33 4.26 3.98
CA ILE A 87 4.77 4.32 4.25
C ILE A 87 5.06 3.92 5.70
N GLY A 88 6.14 3.19 5.90
CA GLY A 88 6.70 2.91 7.22
C GLY A 88 7.33 4.19 7.79
N ILE A 89 6.59 4.95 8.59
CA ILE A 89 7.08 6.11 9.32
C ILE A 89 6.42 6.17 10.70
N ALA A 90 7.23 6.46 11.73
CA ALA A 90 6.72 6.92 13.01
C ALA A 90 6.68 8.46 13.00
N SER A 91 5.51 9.04 12.73
CA SER A 91 5.31 10.48 12.63
C SER A 91 5.10 11.11 14.00
N GLN A 92 5.62 12.33 14.18
CA GLN A 92 5.54 13.10 15.42
C GLN A 92 4.41 14.14 15.42
N GLY A 93 3.59 14.13 14.36
CA GLY A 93 2.47 15.06 14.18
C GLY A 93 2.87 16.52 13.90
N ASN A 94 4.10 16.74 13.44
CA ASN A 94 4.61 18.07 13.11
C ASN A 94 4.04 18.54 11.76
N PRO A 95 3.41 19.72 11.66
CA PRO A 95 2.79 20.22 10.43
C PRO A 95 3.80 20.86 9.43
N GLY A 96 5.03 20.35 9.33
CA GLY A 96 6.05 20.86 8.39
C GLY A 96 5.82 20.50 6.92
N GLY A 97 4.75 19.76 6.64
CA GLY A 97 4.39 19.25 5.32
C GLY A 97 5.24 18.05 4.87
N ILE A 98 4.70 17.26 3.95
CA ILE A 98 5.37 16.10 3.34
C ILE A 98 5.26 16.23 1.83
N ASN A 99 6.39 16.09 1.14
CA ASN A 99 6.43 16.01 -0.31
C ASN A 99 6.81 14.58 -0.73
N ILE A 100 6.00 14.00 -1.61
CA ILE A 100 6.22 12.67 -2.18
C ILE A 100 6.39 12.84 -3.70
N ASN A 101 7.57 12.51 -4.20
CA ASN A 101 7.84 12.51 -5.63
C ASN A 101 8.02 11.08 -6.13
N VAL A 102 7.33 10.70 -7.20
CA VAL A 102 7.51 9.42 -7.89
C VAL A 102 8.17 9.69 -9.23
N TYR A 103 9.29 9.01 -9.49
CA TYR A 103 10.07 9.12 -10.72
C TYR A 103 10.15 7.79 -11.44
N GLU A 104 10.23 7.83 -12.77
CA GLU A 104 10.77 6.72 -13.54
C GLU A 104 12.27 6.58 -13.26
N VAL A 105 12.75 5.34 -13.24
CA VAL A 105 14.16 5.01 -13.04
C VAL A 105 14.55 3.94 -14.05
N ASP A 106 15.75 4.08 -14.62
CA ASP A 106 16.28 3.14 -15.61
C ASP A 106 16.99 1.94 -14.98
N ASP A 107 17.54 2.11 -13.77
CA ASP A 107 18.16 1.06 -12.97
C ASP A 107 17.75 1.19 -11.49
N VAL A 108 16.84 0.32 -11.05
CA VAL A 108 16.35 0.26 -9.66
C VAL A 108 17.39 -0.25 -8.67
N LEU A 109 18.50 -0.82 -9.14
CA LEU A 109 19.56 -1.39 -8.31
C LEU A 109 20.86 -0.56 -8.34
N ALA A 110 20.83 0.62 -8.97
CA ALA A 110 22.00 1.49 -9.08
C ALA A 110 22.54 1.88 -7.70
N GLU A 111 23.86 1.96 -7.53
CA GLU A 111 24.48 2.38 -6.27
C GLU A 111 24.17 3.86 -5.92
N THR A 112 23.88 4.67 -6.94
CA THR A 112 23.55 6.09 -6.82
C THR A 112 22.24 6.41 -7.52
N TRP A 113 21.36 7.09 -6.80
CA TRP A 113 20.07 7.57 -7.27
C TRP A 113 20.21 8.46 -8.50
N THR A 114 19.56 8.07 -9.59
CA THR A 114 19.49 8.83 -10.84
C THR A 114 18.02 8.93 -11.28
N PRO A 115 17.30 10.00 -10.90
CA PRO A 115 15.89 10.13 -11.24
C PRO A 115 15.72 10.41 -12.74
N GLY A 116 14.81 9.69 -13.38
CA GLY A 116 14.32 9.98 -14.72
C GLY A 116 13.14 10.95 -14.68
N ASN A 117 12.10 10.66 -15.46
CA ASN A 117 10.92 11.51 -15.56
C ASN A 117 10.13 11.54 -14.24
N LEU A 118 9.68 12.72 -13.82
CA LEU A 118 8.72 12.83 -12.71
C LEU A 118 7.34 12.34 -13.17
N VAL A 119 6.85 11.28 -12.54
CA VAL A 119 5.52 10.70 -12.77
C VAL A 119 4.47 11.48 -11.98
N LYS A 120 4.74 11.71 -10.68
CA LYS A 120 3.79 12.35 -9.79
C LYS A 120 4.49 13.10 -8.67
N ASN A 121 3.95 14.28 -8.34
CA ASN A 121 4.22 14.95 -7.07
C ASN A 121 2.89 14.97 -6.27
N ILE A 122 2.96 14.49 -5.02
CA ILE A 122 1.90 14.58 -4.02
C ILE A 122 2.42 15.42 -2.87
N VAL A 123 1.66 16.44 -2.48
CA VAL A 123 2.05 17.38 -1.41
C VAL A 123 1.00 17.34 -0.31
N VAL A 124 1.45 17.08 0.92
CA VAL A 124 0.75 17.51 2.13
C VAL A 124 1.36 18.87 2.51
N PRO A 125 0.61 19.97 2.36
CA PRO A 125 1.11 21.31 2.63
C PRO A 125 1.66 21.50 4.05
N GLU A 126 2.55 22.48 4.21
CA GLU A 126 2.88 23.02 5.53
C GLU A 126 1.62 23.59 6.18
N GLY A 127 1.46 23.37 7.49
CA GLY A 127 0.30 23.79 8.27
C GLY A 127 -0.82 22.76 8.33
N ASP A 128 -0.87 21.81 7.39
CA ASP A 128 -1.87 20.75 7.42
C ASP A 128 -1.55 19.73 8.54
N PRO A 129 -2.58 19.23 9.24
CA PRO A 129 -2.38 18.32 10.34
C PRO A 129 -1.87 16.97 9.83
N ILE A 130 -0.65 16.62 10.23
CA ILE A 130 -0.12 15.27 10.10
C ILE A 130 -0.46 14.52 11.39
N PRO A 131 -1.15 13.37 11.34
CA PRO A 131 -1.43 12.61 12.55
C PRO A 131 -0.14 11.99 13.09
N THR A 132 -0.07 11.79 14.41
CA THR A 132 1.00 10.99 15.04
C THR A 132 0.81 9.51 14.72
N SER A 133 1.90 8.79 14.45
CA SER A 133 1.88 7.35 14.20
C SER A 133 3.02 6.65 14.92
N THR A 134 2.84 5.36 15.15
CA THR A 134 3.83 4.51 15.81
C THR A 134 4.70 3.77 14.83
N ALA A 135 4.24 3.49 13.62
CA ALA A 135 4.96 2.69 12.62
C ALA A 135 4.66 3.09 11.18
N ARG A 136 3.44 3.53 10.85
CA ARG A 136 3.01 3.77 9.47
C ARG A 136 2.15 5.01 9.32
N LEU A 137 2.16 5.59 8.12
CA LEU A 137 1.26 6.67 7.73
C LEU A 137 0.67 6.32 6.37
N GLY A 138 -0.66 6.34 6.27
CA GLY A 138 -1.41 6.15 5.03
C GLY A 138 -1.74 7.50 4.39
N PHE A 139 -1.68 7.55 3.07
CA PHE A 139 -2.01 8.69 2.23
C PHE A 139 -3.09 8.23 1.26
N THR A 140 -4.35 8.48 1.59
CA THR A 140 -5.47 8.22 0.69
C THR A 140 -5.57 9.38 -0.29
N LEU A 141 -5.39 9.07 -1.57
CA LEU A 141 -5.40 10.02 -2.67
C LEU A 141 -6.82 10.14 -3.23
N SER A 142 -7.18 11.33 -3.68
CA SER A 142 -8.49 11.59 -4.29
C SER A 142 -8.35 12.47 -5.52
N GLU A 143 -9.36 12.46 -6.38
CA GLU A 143 -9.48 13.39 -7.52
C GLU A 143 -8.18 13.53 -8.35
N SER A 144 -7.58 14.72 -8.36
CA SER A 144 -6.38 15.04 -9.14
C SER A 144 -5.09 14.44 -8.58
N ASP A 145 -5.09 13.93 -7.35
CA ASP A 145 -3.92 13.27 -6.75
C ASP A 145 -3.78 11.81 -7.15
N LEU A 146 -4.87 11.20 -7.63
CA LEU A 146 -4.81 9.89 -8.29
C LEU A 146 -3.88 9.96 -9.50
N PHE A 147 -3.11 8.90 -9.72
CA PHE A 147 -2.22 8.80 -10.88
C PHE A 147 -2.08 7.36 -11.33
N GLU A 148 -1.93 7.16 -12.62
CA GLU A 148 -1.66 5.84 -13.18
C GLU A 148 -0.17 5.54 -13.07
N LEU A 149 0.14 4.35 -12.58
CA LEU A 149 1.46 3.77 -12.57
C LEU A 149 1.46 2.60 -13.56
N PRO A 150 2.05 2.77 -14.76
CA PRO A 150 2.19 1.68 -15.72
C PRO A 150 3.03 0.53 -15.19
N ALA A 151 2.84 -0.67 -15.75
CA ALA A 151 3.76 -1.77 -15.57
C ALA A 151 5.16 -1.36 -16.06
N ARG A 152 6.16 -1.48 -15.18
CA ARG A 152 7.56 -1.18 -15.44
C ARG A 152 8.43 -2.03 -14.53
N ASN A 153 8.78 -3.20 -15.05
CA ASN A 153 9.55 -4.25 -14.38
C ASN A 153 10.42 -5.04 -15.38
N THR A 154 10.72 -4.47 -16.55
CA THR A 154 11.58 -5.11 -17.54
C THR A 154 13.04 -4.78 -17.23
N ASP A 155 13.88 -5.81 -17.15
CA ASP A 155 15.28 -5.68 -16.72
C ASP A 155 15.39 -4.92 -15.39
N ALA A 156 16.25 -3.90 -15.30
CA ALA A 156 16.41 -3.06 -14.13
C ALA A 156 15.50 -1.82 -14.12
N THR A 157 14.61 -1.66 -15.11
CA THR A 157 13.73 -0.49 -15.16
C THR A 157 12.66 -0.55 -14.09
N GLY A 158 12.29 0.60 -13.54
CA GLY A 158 11.22 0.69 -12.57
C GLY A 158 10.95 2.14 -12.18
N TYR A 159 10.62 2.32 -10.91
CA TYR A 159 10.31 3.61 -10.32
C TYR A 159 11.17 3.86 -9.10
N GLY A 160 11.20 5.10 -8.65
CA GLY A 160 11.59 5.39 -7.29
C GLY A 160 10.75 6.49 -6.70
N ILE A 161 10.48 6.34 -5.40
CA ILE A 161 9.67 7.25 -4.61
C ILE A 161 10.57 7.94 -3.61
N GLU A 162 10.48 9.26 -3.59
CA GLU A 162 11.24 10.15 -2.72
C GLU A 162 10.30 10.82 -1.73
N PHE A 163 10.72 10.83 -0.46
CA PHE A 163 10.06 11.53 0.63
C PHE A 163 10.95 12.66 1.11
N SER A 164 10.39 13.87 1.19
CA SER A 164 11.06 15.05 1.74
C SER A 164 10.09 15.92 2.54
N VAL A 165 10.63 16.87 3.30
CA VAL A 165 9.85 17.82 4.10
C VAL A 165 9.66 19.11 3.31
N VAL A 166 8.43 19.62 3.26
CA VAL A 166 8.07 20.80 2.44
C VAL A 166 8.77 22.06 2.95
N ASP A 167 8.72 22.29 4.27
CA ASP A 167 9.31 23.48 4.91
C ASP A 167 10.86 23.43 5.04
N GLN A 168 11.45 22.28 4.69
CA GLN A 168 12.89 21.99 4.78
C GLN A 168 13.55 22.25 6.15
N THR A 169 12.75 22.35 7.21
CA THR A 169 13.19 22.77 8.55
C THR A 169 12.64 21.84 9.64
N SER A 170 11.44 21.32 9.46
CA SER A 170 10.79 20.45 10.41
C SER A 170 11.35 19.04 10.39
N THR A 171 11.18 18.35 11.51
CA THR A 171 11.26 16.88 11.57
C THR A 171 9.85 16.34 11.59
N ILE A 172 9.50 15.55 10.57
CA ILE A 172 8.16 14.93 10.45
C ILE A 172 8.10 13.65 11.26
N GLY A 173 9.15 12.84 11.17
CA GLY A 173 9.17 11.52 11.80
C GLY A 173 10.39 10.70 11.42
N LEU A 174 10.34 9.43 11.78
CA LEU A 174 11.41 8.47 11.57
C LEU A 174 10.92 7.42 10.56
N LEU A 175 11.41 7.53 9.32
CA LEU A 175 11.15 6.56 8.25
C LEU A 175 11.81 5.23 8.58
N ARG A 176 11.08 4.14 8.39
CA ARG A 176 11.44 2.80 8.84
C ARG A 176 11.94 1.95 7.69
N HIS A 177 13.09 1.33 7.91
CA HIS A 177 13.73 0.43 6.96
C HIS A 177 14.19 -0.85 7.66
N SER A 178 14.33 -1.93 6.90
CA SER A 178 14.90 -3.18 7.41
C SER A 178 16.36 -2.97 7.85
N ASN A 179 16.80 -3.71 8.86
CA ASN A 179 18.22 -3.81 9.24
C ASN A 179 18.58 -5.23 9.66
N SER A 180 17.87 -6.21 9.09
CA SER A 180 18.12 -7.65 9.26
C SER A 180 19.45 -8.10 8.64
N GLY A 181 19.96 -7.37 7.65
CA GLY A 181 21.07 -7.82 6.80
C GLY A 181 20.63 -8.76 5.67
N GLU A 182 19.33 -8.99 5.55
CA GLU A 182 18.71 -9.73 4.46
C GLU A 182 17.97 -8.74 3.55
N ASP A 183 18.16 -8.89 2.25
CA ASP A 183 17.42 -8.14 1.25
C ASP A 183 16.02 -8.77 1.11
N GLY A 184 15.03 -8.10 1.70
CA GLY A 184 13.63 -8.55 1.66
C GLY A 184 12.94 -8.17 0.37
N TYR A 185 13.53 -7.26 -0.42
CA TYR A 185 12.95 -6.74 -1.65
C TYR A 185 14.02 -6.57 -2.74
N LEU A 186 14.27 -7.65 -3.47
CA LEU A 186 15.35 -7.74 -4.46
C LEU A 186 15.25 -6.77 -5.65
N ASN A 187 14.09 -6.15 -5.86
CA ASN A 187 13.80 -5.30 -7.02
C ASN A 187 13.88 -3.80 -6.68
N GLY A 188 14.67 -3.44 -5.66
CA GLY A 188 14.78 -2.06 -5.19
C GLY A 188 15.92 -1.84 -4.22
N VAL A 189 16.12 -0.58 -3.88
CA VAL A 189 17.20 -0.10 -3.02
C VAL A 189 16.73 1.12 -2.23
N PHE A 190 17.08 1.16 -0.94
CA PHE A 190 16.96 2.35 -0.10
C PHE A 190 18.14 3.32 -0.26
N TYR A 191 17.85 4.59 -0.59
CA TYR A 191 18.83 5.67 -0.69
C TYR A 191 18.66 6.72 0.40
N THR A 192 19.79 7.29 0.83
CA THR A 192 19.86 8.36 1.83
C THR A 192 19.82 9.76 1.19
N GLU A 193 19.92 10.84 1.99
CA GLU A 193 19.90 12.21 1.45
C GLU A 193 21.00 12.50 0.44
N SER A 194 22.14 11.79 0.50
CA SER A 194 23.23 11.97 -0.46
C SER A 194 22.91 11.42 -1.85
N GLY A 195 21.81 10.67 -2.00
CA GLY A 195 21.52 9.89 -3.19
C GLY A 195 22.30 8.58 -3.27
N GLY A 196 23.19 8.30 -2.32
CA GLY A 196 23.87 7.00 -2.23
C GLY A 196 23.02 5.95 -1.53
N GLN A 197 23.15 4.69 -1.98
CA GLN A 197 22.58 3.52 -1.33
C GLN A 197 23.06 3.43 0.13
N SER A 198 22.14 3.20 1.07
CA SER A 198 22.52 3.03 2.48
C SER A 198 23.18 1.67 2.74
N SER A 199 22.68 0.64 2.06
CA SER A 199 23.09 -0.77 2.09
C SER A 199 22.31 -1.48 0.98
N PRO A 200 22.86 -2.53 0.33
CA PRO A 200 22.12 -3.33 -0.65
C PRO A 200 21.03 -4.22 -0.07
N THR A 201 20.90 -4.29 1.25
CA THR A 201 19.94 -5.17 1.93
C THR A 201 18.94 -4.40 2.79
N ARG A 202 18.79 -3.09 2.53
CA ARG A 202 17.91 -2.22 3.30
C ARG A 202 16.81 -1.73 2.40
N ASP A 203 15.58 -1.89 2.88
CA ASP A 203 14.40 -1.43 2.17
C ASP A 203 13.51 -0.67 3.12
N LEU A 204 13.02 0.47 2.63
CA LEU A 204 11.97 1.23 3.28
C LEU A 204 10.65 0.47 3.16
N GLY A 205 9.82 0.50 4.19
CA GLY A 205 8.47 -0.06 4.10
C GLY A 205 7.54 0.82 3.28
N ILE A 206 7.10 0.34 2.12
CA ILE A 206 6.21 1.08 1.21
C ILE A 206 5.20 0.11 0.60
N ALA A 207 3.92 0.49 0.64
CA ALA A 207 2.87 -0.13 -0.16
C ALA A 207 2.17 0.92 -1.04
N LEU A 208 1.96 0.58 -2.31
CA LEU A 208 1.07 1.32 -3.20
C LEU A 208 -0.16 0.46 -3.48
N ILE A 209 -1.33 1.08 -3.35
CA ILE A 209 -2.63 0.43 -3.48
C ILE A 209 -3.41 1.15 -4.58
N GLY A 210 -3.97 0.39 -5.52
CA GLY A 210 -4.81 0.92 -6.57
C GLY A 210 -6.19 1.38 -6.11
N THR A 211 -6.82 2.31 -6.82
CA THR A 211 -8.22 2.71 -6.58
C THR A 211 -9.21 1.56 -6.82
N ASN A 212 -8.82 0.63 -7.69
CA ASN A 212 -9.51 -0.62 -7.96
C ASN A 212 -8.88 -1.78 -7.18
N ALA A 213 -8.05 -1.53 -6.16
CA ALA A 213 -7.57 -2.58 -5.29
C ALA A 213 -8.79 -3.26 -4.69
N LEU A 214 -9.09 -4.44 -5.23
CA LEU A 214 -10.24 -5.22 -4.84
C LEU A 214 -9.95 -5.75 -3.44
N VAL A 215 -10.95 -5.69 -2.57
CA VAL A 215 -10.90 -6.38 -1.27
C VAL A 215 -10.37 -7.79 -1.53
N PRO A 216 -9.33 -8.25 -0.79
CA PRO A 216 -8.82 -9.60 -0.92
C PRO A 216 -9.97 -10.59 -1.00
N LEU A 217 -10.06 -11.35 -2.10
CA LEU A 217 -11.09 -12.36 -2.19
C LEU A 217 -10.84 -13.36 -1.07
N ASP A 218 -11.88 -13.72 -0.32
CA ASP A 218 -11.70 -14.72 0.72
C ASP A 218 -11.20 -16.01 0.10
N GLY A 219 -10.10 -16.57 0.63
CA GLY A 219 -9.44 -17.72 0.04
C GLY A 219 -8.44 -17.43 -1.08
N ASP A 220 -8.36 -16.22 -1.63
CA ASP A 220 -7.26 -15.82 -2.52
C ASP A 220 -6.06 -15.45 -1.63
N VAL A 221 -4.99 -16.23 -1.74
CA VAL A 221 -3.81 -16.21 -0.89
C VAL A 221 -2.62 -15.65 -1.65
N ASN A 222 -2.56 -15.88 -2.96
CA ASN A 222 -1.48 -15.36 -3.80
C ASN A 222 -1.81 -13.99 -4.44
N GLY A 223 -3.06 -13.52 -4.33
CA GLY A 223 -3.52 -12.24 -4.86
C GLY A 223 -3.76 -12.24 -6.37
N ASP A 224 -3.83 -13.42 -7.00
CA ASP A 224 -3.99 -13.55 -8.46
C ASP A 224 -5.44 -13.38 -8.94
N ARG A 225 -6.35 -13.06 -8.01
CA ARG A 225 -7.79 -12.85 -8.23
C ARG A 225 -8.56 -14.13 -8.52
N ALA A 226 -8.01 -15.28 -8.18
CA ALA A 226 -8.71 -16.55 -8.25
C ALA A 226 -8.45 -17.39 -6.99
N VAL A 227 -9.50 -17.98 -6.42
CA VAL A 227 -9.33 -19.00 -5.37
C VAL A 227 -9.05 -20.33 -6.06
N THR A 228 -7.79 -20.71 -6.11
CA THR A 228 -7.29 -21.88 -6.82
C THR A 228 -6.57 -22.86 -5.89
N MET A 229 -5.99 -23.92 -6.46
CA MET A 229 -5.12 -24.83 -5.70
C MET A 229 -3.77 -24.20 -5.36
N ALA A 230 -3.31 -23.18 -6.12
CA ALA A 230 -2.06 -22.49 -5.83
C ALA A 230 -2.10 -21.79 -4.46
N ASP A 231 -3.27 -21.29 -4.09
CA ASP A 231 -3.52 -20.70 -2.76
C ASP A 231 -3.42 -21.73 -1.65
N PHE A 232 -3.98 -22.91 -1.88
CA PHE A 232 -3.88 -24.02 -0.94
C PHE A 232 -2.44 -24.50 -0.79
N ASP A 233 -1.65 -24.53 -1.87
CA ASP A 233 -0.25 -24.91 -1.80
C ASP A 233 0.52 -23.97 -0.85
N ILE A 234 0.23 -22.67 -0.85
CA ILE A 234 0.82 -21.71 0.10
C ILE A 234 0.43 -22.04 1.55
N ILE A 235 -0.87 -22.26 1.82
CA ILE A 235 -1.35 -22.64 3.16
C ILE A 235 -0.71 -23.96 3.61
N ASN A 236 -0.65 -24.96 2.73
CA ASN A 236 -0.09 -26.27 3.01
C ASN A 236 1.42 -26.21 3.27
N ASN A 237 2.16 -25.41 2.51
CA ASN A 237 3.60 -25.23 2.67
C ASN A 237 3.96 -24.51 3.98
N ASN A 238 3.09 -23.61 4.45
CA ASN A 238 3.28 -22.89 5.70
C ASN A 238 2.53 -23.51 6.88
N PHE A 239 1.88 -24.66 6.69
CA PHE A 239 1.01 -25.26 7.71
C PHE A 239 1.75 -25.52 9.03
N ARG A 240 1.17 -25.03 10.13
CA ARG A 240 1.71 -25.05 11.50
C ARG A 240 2.97 -24.20 11.71
N ASN A 241 3.23 -23.23 10.83
CA ASN A 241 4.27 -22.24 11.02
C ASN A 241 3.64 -20.89 11.38
N SER A 242 4.38 -20.13 12.19
CA SER A 242 4.10 -18.71 12.34
C SER A 242 4.50 -17.99 11.06
N VAL A 243 3.62 -17.13 10.58
CA VAL A 243 3.85 -16.31 9.39
C VAL A 243 3.49 -14.87 9.72
N THR A 244 3.73 -13.99 8.77
CA THR A 244 3.67 -12.54 8.99
C THR A 244 2.70 -11.82 8.08
N SER A 245 2.21 -12.48 7.04
CA SER A 245 1.26 -11.93 6.10
C SER A 245 0.24 -12.96 5.64
N ARG A 246 -0.91 -12.45 5.15
CA ARG A 246 -1.91 -13.27 4.47
C ARG A 246 -1.34 -14.02 3.28
N SER A 247 -0.41 -13.40 2.55
CA SER A 247 0.25 -14.01 1.38
C SER A 247 1.11 -15.24 1.72
N GLN A 248 1.35 -15.50 3.01
CA GLN A 248 2.01 -16.71 3.50
C GLN A 248 1.01 -17.77 4.00
N GLY A 249 -0.29 -17.58 3.78
CA GLY A 249 -1.32 -18.54 4.15
C GLY A 249 -2.05 -18.26 5.46
N ASP A 250 -1.85 -17.10 6.09
CA ASP A 250 -2.61 -16.65 7.27
C ASP A 250 -3.84 -15.85 6.85
N LEU A 251 -4.91 -16.57 6.54
CA LEU A 251 -6.16 -15.97 6.07
C LEU A 251 -6.97 -15.38 7.22
N THR A 252 -6.71 -15.82 8.46
CA THR A 252 -7.40 -15.35 9.66
C THR A 252 -6.74 -14.13 10.31
N GLY A 253 -5.48 -13.84 9.96
CA GLY A 253 -4.70 -12.72 10.50
C GLY A 253 -4.13 -12.97 11.90
N ASP A 254 -4.08 -14.23 12.35
CA ASP A 254 -3.63 -14.60 13.71
C ASP A 254 -2.11 -14.89 13.79
N ARG A 255 -1.40 -14.72 12.67
CA ARG A 255 0.03 -14.98 12.46
C ARG A 255 0.42 -16.45 12.58
N PHE A 256 -0.51 -17.38 12.44
CA PHE A 256 -0.23 -18.81 12.54
C PHE A 256 -1.08 -19.65 11.58
N VAL A 257 -0.44 -20.17 10.52
CA VAL A 257 -1.15 -20.94 9.49
C VAL A 257 -1.61 -22.27 10.06
N ASN A 258 -2.91 -22.47 10.14
CA ASN A 258 -3.52 -23.65 10.72
C ASN A 258 -4.80 -24.07 9.97
N PHE A 259 -5.62 -24.91 10.61
CA PHE A 259 -6.85 -25.40 9.98
C PHE A 259 -7.91 -24.32 9.79
N ASP A 260 -7.81 -23.19 10.48
CA ASP A 260 -8.75 -22.08 10.38
C ASP A 260 -8.56 -21.36 9.04
N ASP A 261 -7.31 -21.15 8.65
CA ASP A 261 -6.94 -20.60 7.34
C ASP A 261 -7.36 -21.54 6.21
N PHE A 262 -7.05 -22.83 6.34
CA PHE A 262 -7.52 -23.84 5.39
C PHE A 262 -9.05 -23.84 5.26
N ARG A 263 -9.78 -23.70 6.37
CA ARG A 263 -11.25 -23.66 6.35
C ARG A 263 -11.76 -22.45 5.58
N GLN A 264 -11.14 -21.28 5.74
CA GLN A 264 -11.49 -20.07 4.99
C GLN A 264 -11.18 -20.21 3.50
N TRP A 265 -10.04 -20.77 3.12
CA TRP A 265 -9.76 -21.08 1.72
C TRP A 265 -10.81 -22.04 1.15
N LYS A 266 -11.05 -23.15 1.84
CA LYS A 266 -11.97 -24.20 1.39
C LYS A 266 -13.41 -23.71 1.24
N SER A 267 -13.87 -22.77 2.07
CA SER A 267 -15.23 -22.22 1.95
C SER A 267 -15.41 -21.35 0.70
N ASN A 268 -14.32 -20.88 0.10
CA ASN A 268 -14.35 -19.98 -1.06
C ASN A 268 -13.81 -20.62 -2.34
N PHE A 269 -13.15 -21.77 -2.24
CA PHE A 269 -12.72 -22.54 -3.39
C PHE A 269 -13.92 -23.13 -4.15
N ALA A 270 -14.16 -22.63 -5.36
CA ALA A 270 -15.27 -23.08 -6.23
C ALA A 270 -14.96 -24.38 -7.01
N GLY A 271 -13.71 -24.86 -6.94
CA GLY A 271 -13.29 -26.10 -7.61
C GLY A 271 -13.63 -27.35 -6.81
N ALA A 272 -13.55 -28.51 -7.46
CA ALA A 272 -13.56 -29.79 -6.75
C ALA A 272 -12.20 -29.99 -6.09
N VAL A 273 -12.16 -30.10 -4.76
CA VAL A 273 -10.95 -30.54 -4.06
C VAL A 273 -10.74 -32.01 -4.46
N PRO A 274 -9.59 -32.39 -5.05
CA PRO A 274 -9.32 -33.78 -5.37
C PRO A 274 -9.53 -34.61 -4.11
N ALA A 275 -10.36 -35.65 -4.20
CA ALA A 275 -10.51 -36.58 -3.10
C ALA A 275 -9.11 -37.12 -2.78
N ALA A 276 -8.70 -37.01 -1.51
CA ALA A 276 -7.45 -37.59 -1.06
C ALA A 276 -7.39 -39.03 -1.57
N SER A 277 -6.35 -39.35 -2.36
CA SER A 277 -6.09 -40.72 -2.80
C SER A 277 -6.18 -41.61 -1.58
N SER A 278 -6.98 -42.68 -1.68
CA SER A 278 -7.24 -43.62 -0.58
C SER A 278 -5.98 -43.80 0.26
N VAL A 279 -5.99 -43.27 1.49
CA VAL A 279 -4.89 -43.44 2.42
C VAL A 279 -4.73 -44.95 2.56
N PRO A 280 -3.56 -45.53 2.23
CA PRO A 280 -3.33 -46.96 2.40
C PRO A 280 -3.72 -47.30 3.84
N GLU A 281 -4.66 -48.23 3.99
CA GLU A 281 -5.17 -48.60 5.31
C GLU A 281 -3.97 -48.85 6.22
N PRO A 282 -3.89 -48.21 7.40
CA PRO A 282 -2.75 -48.40 8.28
C PRO A 282 -2.57 -49.90 8.54
N ALA A 283 -1.33 -50.35 8.69
CA ALA A 283 -0.98 -51.75 8.95
C ALA A 283 -1.61 -52.32 10.25
N SER A 284 -2.55 -51.62 10.88
CA SER A 284 -3.40 -52.08 11.98
C SER A 284 -4.12 -53.39 11.65
N ALA A 285 -4.61 -53.58 10.42
CA ALA A 285 -5.20 -54.86 10.02
C ALA A 285 -4.18 -56.02 10.09
N VAL A 286 -2.95 -55.77 9.64
CA VAL A 286 -1.84 -56.74 9.73
C VAL A 286 -1.46 -57.00 11.20
N LEU A 287 -1.41 -55.96 12.03
CA LEU A 287 -1.11 -56.09 13.47
C LEU A 287 -2.20 -56.87 14.23
N VAL A 288 -3.47 -56.67 13.90
CA VAL A 288 -4.59 -57.43 14.48
C VAL A 288 -4.49 -58.90 14.10
N VAL A 289 -4.21 -59.20 12.82
CA VAL A 289 -4.02 -60.59 12.37
C VAL A 289 -2.82 -61.24 13.07
N LEU A 290 -1.69 -60.53 13.17
CA LEU A 290 -0.52 -61.03 13.89
C LEU A 290 -0.81 -61.24 15.39
N GLY A 291 -1.54 -60.33 16.03
CA GLY A 291 -1.96 -60.46 17.43
C GLY A 291 -2.83 -61.70 17.65
N ILE A 292 -3.79 -61.98 16.76
CA ILE A 292 -4.66 -63.16 16.84
C ILE A 292 -3.86 -64.44 16.64
N LEU A 293 -2.93 -64.47 15.68
CA LEU A 293 -2.06 -65.61 15.42
C LEU A 293 -1.14 -65.92 16.62
N LEU A 294 -0.52 -64.88 17.20
CA LEU A 294 0.35 -65.03 18.36
C LEU A 294 -0.44 -65.47 19.61
N TRP A 295 -1.64 -64.94 19.84
CA TRP A 295 -2.52 -65.38 20.92
C TRP A 295 -2.95 -66.85 20.73
N GLY A 296 -3.36 -67.22 19.52
CA GLY A 296 -3.78 -68.59 19.19
C GLY A 296 -2.65 -69.61 19.38
N CYS A 297 -1.41 -69.25 19.06
CA CYS A 297 -0.23 -70.08 19.32
C CYS A 297 0.12 -70.19 20.81
N HIS A 298 -0.11 -69.14 21.61
CA HIS A 298 0.14 -69.17 23.05
C HIS A 298 -0.87 -70.05 23.81
N GLY A 299 -2.15 -70.00 23.44
CA GLY A 299 -3.21 -70.79 24.08
C GLY A 299 -3.14 -72.30 23.83
N ARG A 300 -2.44 -72.74 22.77
CA ARG A 300 -2.23 -74.17 22.47
C ARG A 300 -1.06 -74.80 23.24
N ARG A 301 -0.20 -74.00 23.87
CA ARG A 301 1.01 -74.49 24.57
C ARG A 301 0.81 -74.67 26.08
N SER A 302 -0.35 -74.27 26.62
CA SER A 302 -0.68 -74.31 28.06
C SER A 302 -1.74 -75.35 28.44
N ARG A 303 -2.08 -76.28 27.54
CA ARG A 303 -2.84 -77.51 27.82
C ARG A 303 -1.95 -78.71 27.58
#